data_AF-A0A3E4W2P0-F1
#
_entry.id   AF-A0A3E4W2P0-F1
#
_cell.length_a   1.000
_cell.length_b   1.000
_cell.length_c   1.000
_cell.angle_alpha   90.00
_cell.angle_beta   90.00
_cell.angle_gamma   90.00
#
_symmetry.space_group_name_H-M   'P 1'
#
loop_
_entity.id
_entity.type
_entity.pdbx_description
1 polymer ?
#
loop_
_entity_poly.entity_id
_entity_poly.type
_entity_poly.pdbx_seq_one_letter_code
_entity_poly.pdbx_strand_id
1 'polypeptide(L)'
;MQLNMRTIWGENKWKLATFILAILTVTASVLYIYRYEPFSSGLEITDELGGNIFPVTILSTATTDAQLIVPADSTYLGNPKSCIGIKIRSPHANSKLHIELAETPFFAHSVSEFILPESGKEYLVFPDVIWNYQALLENTQAMPVTVSIQAKVNNNRTYSAVHTYSVRSINECLLGYIDSKMKFHDTSDFFAAYVNEDNPNISQVLREALDSRIVNRFWGYQSKDPKVVDKQVYALWYVLQKRGFKYSSISNSSLSSNVVFTQRVRTFDDALQSAQINCVDGSVLFASLLKAININPILVRVPGHMFVGYYTDRLHQEIHFLETSMIGDVNLDDFFPEEKLDSTMAGKSQESVSKFMFEKSKEYATRIYNEHKDLIHSGKVNYMFLEIDKATRAYVQPIAAK
;
A
#
# COMPACT_ATOMS: atom_id res chain seq x y z
N MET A 1 -30.50 89.24 -9.05
CA MET A 1 -29.14 89.14 -8.47
C MET A 1 -28.97 87.72 -7.94
N GLN A 2 -28.35 86.84 -8.73
CA GLN A 2 -28.13 85.43 -8.36
C GLN A 2 -27.12 85.36 -7.21
N LEU A 3 -27.53 84.84 -6.05
CA LEU A 3 -26.58 84.50 -4.99
C LEU A 3 -25.89 83.17 -5.30
N ASN A 4 -24.57 83.23 -5.19
CA ASN A 4 -23.58 82.22 -5.54
C ASN A 4 -23.74 80.93 -4.73
N MET A 5 -24.13 79.84 -5.39
CA MET A 5 -24.13 78.48 -4.83
C MET A 5 -22.81 77.74 -5.08
N ARG A 6 -21.72 78.46 -5.41
CA ARG A 6 -20.43 77.88 -5.82
C ARG A 6 -19.36 77.79 -4.72
N THR A 7 -19.65 78.23 -3.50
CA THR A 7 -18.63 78.31 -2.43
C THR A 7 -18.73 77.24 -1.34
N ILE A 8 -19.56 76.20 -1.52
CA ILE A 8 -19.64 75.04 -0.58
C ILE A 8 -19.04 73.76 -1.21
N TRP A 9 -18.73 73.78 -2.51
CA TRP A 9 -18.23 72.62 -3.26
C TRP A 9 -16.71 72.59 -3.48
N GLY A 10 -15.94 73.50 -2.87
CA GLY A 10 -14.47 73.54 -3.00
C GLY A 10 -13.73 72.81 -1.89
N GLU A 11 -14.07 73.09 -0.63
CA GLU A 11 -13.34 72.58 0.54
C GLU A 11 -13.77 71.17 0.99
N ASN A 12 -14.96 70.70 0.58
CA ASN A 12 -15.53 69.44 1.05
C ASN A 12 -15.44 68.29 0.05
N LYS A 13 -15.02 68.51 -1.20
CA LYS A 13 -14.92 67.44 -2.21
C LYS A 13 -13.87 66.40 -1.85
N TRP A 14 -12.72 66.85 -1.35
CA TRP A 14 -11.66 65.94 -0.92
C TRP A 14 -12.08 65.16 0.32
N LYS A 15 -12.72 65.80 1.31
CA LYS A 15 -13.28 65.11 2.49
C LYS A 15 -14.34 64.08 2.13
N LEU A 16 -15.26 64.42 1.21
CA LEU A 16 -16.29 63.50 0.73
C LEU A 16 -15.68 62.32 -0.04
N ALA A 17 -14.70 62.58 -0.91
CA ALA A 17 -13.99 61.54 -1.64
C ALA A 17 -13.22 60.59 -0.71
N THR A 18 -12.56 61.12 0.33
CA THR A 18 -11.90 60.30 1.35
C THR A 18 -12.90 59.45 2.13
N PHE A 19 -14.08 60.00 2.46
CA PHE A 19 -15.13 59.26 3.16
C PHE A 19 -15.72 58.13 2.31
N ILE A 20 -15.95 58.39 1.02
CA ILE A 20 -16.42 57.36 0.07
C ILE A 20 -15.36 56.27 -0.13
N LEU A 21 -14.08 56.65 -0.26
CA LEU A 21 -12.98 55.68 -0.40
C LEU A 21 -12.81 54.83 0.87
N ALA A 22 -12.98 55.43 2.05
CA ALA A 22 -12.97 54.71 3.32
C ALA A 22 -14.13 53.71 3.41
N ILE A 23 -15.35 54.10 3.00
CA ILE A 23 -16.49 53.19 2.95
C ILE A 23 -16.25 52.05 1.96
N LEU A 24 -15.72 52.34 0.78
CA LEU A 24 -15.41 51.33 -0.25
C LEU A 24 -14.31 50.36 0.20
N THR A 25 -13.28 50.85 0.87
CA THR A 25 -12.21 49.99 1.42
C THR A 25 -12.72 49.14 2.58
N VAL A 26 -13.54 49.69 3.48
CA VAL A 26 -14.17 48.92 4.57
C VAL A 26 -15.12 47.87 4.01
N THR A 27 -15.99 48.22 3.06
CA THR A 27 -16.92 47.26 2.45
C THR A 27 -16.19 46.20 1.62
N ALA A 28 -15.14 46.56 0.87
CA ALA A 28 -14.30 45.59 0.17
C ALA A 28 -13.56 44.66 1.16
N SER A 29 -13.07 45.19 2.28
CA SER A 29 -12.42 44.41 3.34
C SER A 29 -13.41 43.47 4.03
N VAL A 30 -14.61 43.94 4.34
CA VAL A 30 -15.69 43.12 4.94
C VAL A 30 -16.17 42.06 3.96
N LEU A 31 -16.35 42.39 2.67
CA LEU A 31 -16.70 41.43 1.62
C LEU A 31 -15.57 40.41 1.39
N TYR A 32 -14.31 40.83 1.46
CA TYR A 32 -13.16 39.94 1.39
C TYR A 32 -13.12 39.00 2.61
N ILE A 33 -13.33 39.52 3.82
CA ILE A 33 -13.39 38.72 5.05
C ILE A 33 -14.56 37.74 5.02
N TYR A 34 -15.74 38.16 4.54
CA TYR A 34 -16.93 37.32 4.46
C TYR A 34 -16.83 36.25 3.36
N ARG A 35 -16.17 36.57 2.24
CA ARG A 35 -16.05 35.66 1.09
C ARG A 35 -14.91 34.66 1.22
N TYR A 36 -13.82 35.05 1.88
CA TYR A 36 -12.61 34.23 1.98
C TYR A 36 -12.34 33.70 3.39
N GLU A 37 -13.14 34.10 4.39
CA GLU A 37 -12.93 33.79 5.81
C GLU A 37 -11.44 33.68 6.21
N PRO A 38 -10.60 34.71 5.97
CA PRO A 38 -9.15 34.62 6.23
C PRO A 38 -8.80 34.41 7.72
N PHE A 39 -9.80 34.46 8.59
CA PHE A 39 -9.73 34.22 10.03
C PHE A 39 -10.52 32.99 10.49
N SER A 40 -11.14 32.21 9.60
CA SER A 40 -11.64 30.89 10.02
C SER A 40 -10.43 29.99 10.22
N SER A 41 -10.05 29.84 11.48
CA SER A 41 -9.17 28.78 11.94
C SER A 41 -9.97 27.47 11.89
N GLY A 42 -10.37 27.05 10.69
CA GLY A 42 -11.07 25.79 10.48
C GLY A 42 -10.15 24.63 10.84
N LEU A 43 -10.71 23.60 11.46
CA LEU A 43 -10.05 22.30 11.53
C LEU A 43 -10.27 21.62 10.18
N GLU A 44 -9.19 21.29 9.48
CA GLU A 44 -9.24 20.56 8.21
C GLU A 44 -8.69 19.16 8.40
N ILE A 45 -9.44 18.16 7.96
CA ILE A 45 -8.95 16.78 7.88
C ILE A 45 -8.22 16.63 6.56
N THR A 46 -6.99 16.13 6.62
CA THR A 46 -6.13 15.91 5.46
C THR A 46 -5.69 14.46 5.40
N ASP A 47 -5.53 13.94 4.20
CA ASP A 47 -5.04 12.59 3.98
C ASP A 47 -4.22 12.54 2.69
N GLU A 48 -3.18 11.71 2.67
CA GLU A 48 -2.29 11.57 1.50
C GLU A 48 -2.82 10.56 0.47
N LEU A 49 -3.91 9.86 0.78
CA LEU A 49 -4.39 8.70 0.01
C LEU A 49 -5.74 8.96 -0.70
N GLY A 50 -6.18 10.21 -0.78
CA GLY A 50 -7.43 10.62 -1.45
C GLY A 50 -8.69 10.03 -0.82
N GLY A 51 -8.79 10.05 0.51
CA GLY A 51 -9.90 9.53 1.29
C GLY A 51 -9.89 8.01 1.45
N ASN A 52 -8.75 7.33 1.29
CA ASN A 52 -8.66 5.86 1.38
C ASN A 52 -7.86 5.41 2.61
N ILE A 53 -8.35 4.38 3.29
CA ILE A 53 -7.63 3.69 4.38
C ILE A 53 -7.38 2.25 3.93
N PHE A 54 -6.12 1.83 3.88
CA PHE A 54 -5.74 0.49 3.45
C PHE A 54 -5.45 -0.40 4.66
N PRO A 55 -6.28 -1.40 4.98
CA PRO A 55 -6.05 -2.29 6.11
C PRO A 55 -4.67 -2.94 6.13
N VAL A 56 -4.15 -3.32 4.96
CA VAL A 56 -2.83 -3.96 4.82
C VAL A 56 -1.71 -3.06 5.33
N THR A 57 -1.78 -1.74 5.12
CA THR A 57 -0.71 -0.82 5.51
C THR A 57 -0.66 -0.66 7.02
N ILE A 58 -1.83 -0.60 7.65
CA ILE A 58 -1.98 -0.54 9.11
C ILE A 58 -1.54 -1.85 9.76
N LEU A 59 -2.08 -2.99 9.30
CA LEU A 59 -1.83 -4.30 9.92
C LEU A 59 -0.35 -4.71 9.80
N SER A 60 0.25 -4.51 8.64
CA SER A 60 1.64 -4.95 8.39
C SER A 60 2.69 -4.06 9.04
N THR A 61 2.35 -2.84 9.46
CA THR A 61 3.30 -1.90 10.08
C THR A 61 2.96 -1.53 11.52
N ALA A 62 1.91 -2.12 12.09
CA ALA A 62 1.40 -1.79 13.43
C ALA A 62 2.46 -1.94 14.53
N THR A 63 3.37 -2.91 14.39
CA THR A 63 4.40 -3.26 15.38
C THR A 63 5.82 -2.88 14.96
N THR A 64 5.97 -2.13 13.86
CA THR A 64 7.29 -1.74 13.32
C THR A 64 7.50 -0.23 13.41
N ASP A 65 8.67 0.29 13.06
CA ASP A 65 8.89 1.74 12.92
C ASP A 65 8.78 2.21 11.45
N ALA A 66 8.28 1.35 10.56
CA ALA A 66 8.20 1.63 9.14
C ALA A 66 7.29 2.83 8.82
N GLN A 67 7.84 3.84 8.15
CA GLN A 67 7.07 4.96 7.61
C GLN A 67 7.09 4.89 6.08
N LEU A 68 6.25 4.00 5.53
CA LEU A 68 6.12 3.81 4.08
C LEU A 68 5.14 4.80 3.44
N ILE A 69 4.27 5.40 4.25
CA ILE A 69 3.37 6.47 3.84
C ILE A 69 3.73 7.68 4.69
N VAL A 70 4.27 8.70 4.02
CA VAL A 70 4.76 9.91 4.66
C VAL A 70 3.98 11.13 4.16
N PRO A 71 3.70 12.10 5.05
CA PRO A 71 3.11 13.35 4.63
C PRO A 71 4.06 14.14 3.71
N ALA A 72 3.49 14.92 2.80
CA ALA A 72 4.27 15.78 1.91
C ALA A 72 5.06 16.84 2.68
N ASP A 73 4.57 17.25 3.86
CA ASP A 73 5.22 18.19 4.76
C ASP A 73 6.00 17.46 5.85
N SER A 74 7.30 17.75 5.95
CA SER A 74 8.19 17.12 6.93
C SER A 74 7.96 17.57 8.36
N THR A 75 7.18 18.62 8.57
CA THR A 75 6.86 19.17 9.89
C THR A 75 5.48 18.72 10.31
N TYR A 76 5.41 17.60 11.02
CA TYR A 76 4.17 17.08 11.59
C TYR A 76 4.38 16.63 13.04
N LEU A 77 3.28 16.45 13.77
CA LEU A 77 3.25 15.91 15.13
C LEU A 77 2.49 14.58 15.13
N GLY A 78 2.91 13.64 15.99
CA GLY A 78 2.27 12.33 16.12
C GLY A 78 2.74 11.29 15.10
N ASN A 79 1.93 10.28 14.87
CA ASN A 79 2.28 9.12 14.04
C ASN A 79 1.51 9.11 12.70
N PRO A 80 2.20 9.27 11.55
CA PRO A 80 1.53 9.43 10.26
C PRO A 80 0.90 8.14 9.69
N LYS A 81 1.18 6.97 10.31
CA LYS A 81 0.69 5.67 9.80
C LYS A 81 -0.82 5.56 9.71
N SER A 82 -1.57 6.36 10.46
CA SER A 82 -3.04 6.36 10.38
C SER A 82 -3.55 7.00 9.09
N CYS A 83 -2.74 7.83 8.43
CA CYS A 83 -3.12 8.71 7.32
C CYS A 83 -4.28 9.70 7.63
N ILE A 84 -4.74 9.76 8.89
CA ILE A 84 -5.76 10.71 9.35
C ILE A 84 -5.01 11.91 9.91
N GLY A 85 -4.73 12.89 9.06
CA GLY A 85 -4.06 14.14 9.44
C GLY A 85 -5.07 15.23 9.78
N ILE A 86 -4.70 16.11 10.70
CA ILE A 86 -5.47 17.29 11.07
C ILE A 86 -4.58 18.51 10.88
N LYS A 87 -5.02 19.46 10.05
CA LYS A 87 -4.43 20.80 10.00
C LYS A 87 -5.10 21.71 11.01
N ILE A 88 -4.29 22.32 11.85
CA ILE A 88 -4.76 23.28 12.85
C ILE A 88 -3.75 24.40 13.08
N ARG A 89 -4.27 25.62 13.19
CA ARG A 89 -3.45 26.80 13.48
C ARG A 89 -3.36 27.05 14.98
N SER A 90 -2.13 27.18 15.46
CA SER A 90 -1.85 27.51 16.86
C SER A 90 -2.23 28.97 17.17
N PRO A 91 -3.11 29.26 18.15
CA PRO A 91 -3.48 30.62 18.50
C PRO A 91 -2.36 31.36 19.26
N HIS A 92 -1.64 30.64 20.13
CA HIS A 92 -0.56 31.15 20.97
C HIS A 92 0.57 30.13 21.08
N ALA A 93 1.78 30.60 21.41
CA ALA A 93 2.89 29.70 21.68
C ALA A 93 2.56 28.72 22.84
N ASN A 94 3.02 27.48 22.71
CA ASN A 94 2.75 26.36 23.63
C ASN A 94 1.26 26.09 23.88
N SER A 95 0.43 26.24 22.85
CA SER A 95 -0.99 25.91 22.97
C SER A 95 -1.18 24.40 23.12
N LYS A 96 -2.00 23.99 24.09
CA LYS A 96 -2.38 22.58 24.29
C LYS A 96 -3.51 22.23 23.35
N LEU A 97 -3.31 21.19 22.55
CA LEU A 97 -4.27 20.63 21.62
C LEU A 97 -4.74 19.29 22.14
N HIS A 98 -6.04 19.17 22.38
CA HIS A 98 -6.72 17.92 22.75
C HIS A 98 -7.59 17.47 21.59
N ILE A 99 -7.38 16.26 21.09
CA ILE A 99 -8.12 15.69 19.95
C ILE A 99 -8.87 14.45 20.43
N GLU A 100 -10.16 14.40 20.11
CA GLU A 100 -11.03 13.24 20.31
C GLU A 100 -11.48 12.71 18.93
N LEU A 101 -11.24 11.43 18.71
CA LEU A 101 -11.74 10.68 17.55
C LEU A 101 -12.96 9.87 18.00
N ALA A 102 -14.09 10.05 17.32
CA ALA A 102 -15.28 9.26 17.58
C ALA A 102 -15.08 7.80 17.15
N GLU A 103 -15.74 6.88 17.85
CA GLU A 103 -15.72 5.45 17.52
C GLU A 103 -16.30 5.17 16.13
N THR A 104 -15.71 4.20 15.43
CA THR A 104 -16.20 3.64 14.18
C THR A 104 -16.12 2.10 14.23
N PRO A 105 -16.70 1.37 13.26
CA PRO A 105 -16.51 -0.09 13.19
C PRO A 105 -15.04 -0.54 13.14
N PHE A 106 -14.12 0.32 12.69
CA PHE A 106 -12.71 0.00 12.46
C PHE A 106 -11.75 0.54 13.52
N PHE A 107 -12.19 1.42 14.41
CA PHE A 107 -11.35 1.92 15.50
C PHE A 107 -12.20 2.45 16.64
N ALA A 108 -11.72 2.24 17.86
CA ALA A 108 -12.37 2.70 19.07
C ALA A 108 -12.20 4.21 19.26
N HIS A 109 -13.06 4.78 20.12
CA HIS A 109 -12.88 6.14 20.59
C HIS A 109 -11.46 6.34 21.16
N SER A 110 -10.79 7.40 20.71
CA SER A 110 -9.40 7.69 21.10
C SER A 110 -9.19 9.18 21.39
N VAL A 111 -8.24 9.45 22.28
CA VAL A 111 -7.91 10.80 22.76
C VAL A 111 -6.41 10.99 22.64
N SER A 112 -5.99 12.11 22.05
CA SER A 112 -4.58 12.48 21.93
C SER A 112 -4.36 13.92 22.37
N GLU A 113 -3.23 14.17 23.04
CA GLU A 113 -2.81 15.51 23.46
C GLU A 113 -1.49 15.90 22.82
N PHE A 114 -1.40 17.13 22.33
CA PHE A 114 -0.20 17.70 21.71
C PHE A 114 0.07 19.10 22.24
N ILE A 115 1.33 19.53 22.16
CA ILE A 115 1.73 20.92 22.40
C ILE A 115 2.11 21.55 21.06
N LEU A 116 1.50 22.68 20.73
CA LEU A 116 1.79 23.49 19.54
C LEU A 116 2.78 24.61 19.93
N PRO A 117 4.08 24.51 19.59
CA PRO A 117 5.09 25.38 20.18
C PRO A 117 5.01 26.85 19.75
N GLU A 118 4.71 27.12 18.48
CA GLU A 118 4.80 28.46 17.89
C GLU A 118 3.41 29.08 17.73
N SER A 119 3.34 30.41 17.92
CA SER A 119 2.11 31.19 17.74
C SER A 119 1.84 31.46 16.26
N GLY A 120 0.60 31.31 15.80
CA GLY A 120 0.17 31.65 14.43
C GLY A 120 0.60 30.65 13.35
N LYS A 121 1.39 29.63 13.71
CA LYS A 121 1.84 28.56 12.82
C LYS A 121 0.76 27.50 12.64
N GLU A 122 0.65 26.98 11.42
CA GLU A 122 -0.17 25.83 11.09
C GLU A 122 0.62 24.54 11.31
N TYR A 123 -0.01 23.56 11.95
CA TYR A 123 0.56 22.25 12.22
C TYR A 123 -0.27 21.16 11.56
N LEU A 124 0.41 20.20 10.96
CA LEU A 124 -0.15 18.90 10.60
C LEU A 124 0.02 17.95 11.79
N VAL A 125 -1.09 17.44 12.32
CA VAL A 125 -1.11 16.61 13.52
C VAL A 125 -1.80 15.28 13.19
N PHE A 126 -1.14 14.18 13.54
CA PHE A 126 -1.69 12.84 13.41
C PHE A 126 -2.05 12.30 14.80
N PRO A 127 -3.34 12.25 15.16
CA PRO A 127 -3.79 11.66 16.41
C PRO A 127 -3.56 10.14 16.43
N ASP A 128 -3.47 9.59 17.64
CA ASP A 128 -3.42 8.16 17.84
C ASP A 128 -4.78 7.54 17.52
N VAL A 129 -4.76 6.43 16.79
CA VAL A 129 -5.97 5.70 16.41
C VAL A 129 -5.91 4.31 17.04
N ILE A 130 -6.92 3.98 17.85
CA ILE A 130 -7.04 2.67 18.48
C ILE A 130 -7.76 1.73 17.50
N TRP A 131 -6.99 1.14 16.58
CA TRP A 131 -7.53 0.28 15.52
C TRP A 131 -8.18 -1.01 16.05
N ASN A 132 -9.32 -1.36 15.45
CA ASN A 132 -9.91 -2.68 15.55
C ASN A 132 -9.28 -3.57 14.45
N TYR A 133 -8.16 -4.21 14.79
CA TYR A 133 -7.40 -5.04 13.84
C TYR A 133 -8.21 -6.20 13.26
N GLN A 134 -9.13 -6.78 14.04
CA GLN A 134 -10.00 -7.85 13.54
C GLN A 134 -10.93 -7.33 12.45
N ALA A 135 -11.60 -6.19 12.67
CA ALA A 135 -12.48 -5.60 11.67
C ALA A 135 -11.72 -5.21 10.39
N LEU A 136 -10.50 -4.68 10.52
CA LEU A 136 -9.62 -4.38 9.39
C LEU A 136 -9.28 -5.65 8.58
N LEU A 137 -8.90 -6.73 9.28
CA LEU A 137 -8.54 -7.99 8.66
C LEU A 137 -9.72 -8.65 7.93
N GLU A 138 -10.93 -8.53 8.49
CA GLU A 138 -12.14 -9.13 7.93
C GLU A 138 -12.76 -8.34 6.79
N ASN A 139 -12.26 -7.13 6.51
CA ASN A 139 -12.82 -6.27 5.49
C ASN A 139 -12.44 -6.71 4.08
N THR A 140 -13.27 -7.54 3.45
CA THR A 140 -13.00 -8.07 2.10
C THR A 140 -13.52 -7.17 0.97
N GLN A 141 -14.31 -6.15 1.28
CA GLN A 141 -14.87 -5.19 0.32
C GLN A 141 -14.65 -3.76 0.80
N ALA A 142 -14.56 -2.82 -0.14
CA ALA A 142 -14.44 -1.41 0.22
C ALA A 142 -15.73 -0.92 0.91
N MET A 143 -15.61 -0.25 2.05
CA MET A 143 -16.76 0.33 2.74
C MET A 143 -16.52 1.79 3.17
N PRO A 144 -17.55 2.66 3.07
CA PRO A 144 -17.44 4.03 3.55
C PRO A 144 -17.50 4.09 5.07
N VAL A 145 -16.65 4.92 5.67
CA VAL A 145 -16.59 5.17 7.11
C VAL A 145 -16.45 6.66 7.35
N THR A 146 -17.36 7.20 8.13
CA THR A 146 -17.33 8.61 8.53
C THR A 146 -16.45 8.76 9.76
N VAL A 147 -15.33 9.48 9.60
CA VAL A 147 -14.42 9.85 10.69
C VAL A 147 -14.85 11.21 11.21
N SER A 148 -15.21 11.29 12.48
CA SER A 148 -15.57 12.53 13.18
C SER A 148 -14.49 12.88 14.19
N ILE A 149 -13.99 14.11 14.10
CA ILE A 149 -12.91 14.62 14.92
C ILE A 149 -13.39 15.86 15.67
N GLN A 150 -13.14 15.88 16.98
CA GLN A 150 -13.30 17.06 17.80
C GLN A 150 -11.93 17.48 18.34
N ALA A 151 -11.55 18.74 18.16
CA ALA A 151 -10.33 19.28 18.73
C ALA A 151 -10.62 20.47 19.66
N LYS A 152 -9.94 20.52 20.81
CA LYS A 152 -10.01 21.62 21.76
C LYS A 152 -8.63 22.24 21.90
N VAL A 153 -8.52 23.54 21.68
CA VAL A 153 -7.28 24.28 21.89
C VAL A 153 -7.38 25.10 23.16
N ASN A 154 -6.44 24.88 24.08
CA ASN A 154 -6.36 25.53 25.40
C ASN A 154 -7.69 25.44 26.20
N ASN A 155 -8.47 24.38 26.02
CA ASN A 155 -9.79 24.14 26.63
C ASN A 155 -10.86 25.23 26.42
N ASN A 156 -10.66 26.14 25.45
CA ASN A 156 -11.57 27.27 25.23
C ASN A 156 -12.41 27.12 23.96
N ARG A 157 -11.77 26.82 22.83
CA ARG A 157 -12.45 26.68 21.53
C ARG A 157 -12.47 25.23 21.10
N THR A 158 -13.68 24.75 20.80
CA THR A 158 -13.91 23.44 20.21
C THR A 158 -14.10 23.59 18.71
N TYR A 159 -13.32 22.84 17.96
CA TYR A 159 -13.41 22.67 16.53
C TYR A 159 -13.89 21.25 16.24
N SER A 160 -14.72 21.10 15.21
CA SER A 160 -15.16 19.78 14.77
C SER A 160 -15.03 19.70 13.26
N ALA A 161 -14.63 18.54 12.76
CA ALA A 161 -14.72 18.22 11.34
C ALA A 161 -15.11 16.76 11.17
N VAL A 162 -15.65 16.48 9.99
CA VAL A 162 -16.09 15.15 9.59
C VAL A 162 -15.58 14.90 8.18
N HIS A 163 -15.05 13.71 7.93
CA HIS A 163 -14.64 13.27 6.60
C HIS A 163 -15.02 11.81 6.40
N THR A 164 -15.51 11.48 5.20
CA THR A 164 -15.88 10.10 4.85
C THR A 164 -14.73 9.45 4.09
N TYR A 165 -14.12 8.44 4.70
CA TYR A 165 -13.10 7.61 4.09
C TYR A 165 -13.70 6.35 3.46
N SER A 166 -13.00 5.76 2.49
CA SER A 166 -13.21 4.40 2.03
C SER A 166 -12.18 3.48 2.68
N VAL A 167 -12.62 2.64 3.61
CA VAL A 167 -11.78 1.56 4.14
C VAL A 167 -11.75 0.45 3.10
N ARG A 168 -10.56 0.22 2.54
CA ARG A 168 -10.34 -0.67 1.39
C ARG A 168 -10.37 -2.14 1.79
N SER A 169 -10.52 -3.01 0.80
CA SER A 169 -10.43 -4.46 1.00
C SER A 169 -9.03 -4.83 1.52
N ILE A 170 -8.94 -5.83 2.41
CA ILE A 170 -7.67 -6.44 2.83
C ILE A 170 -6.90 -7.03 1.64
N ASN A 171 -7.60 -7.36 0.55
CA ASN A 171 -7.00 -7.81 -0.69
C ASN A 171 -6.51 -6.66 -1.58
N GLU A 172 -6.55 -5.40 -1.17
CA GLU A 172 -6.00 -4.28 -1.96
C GLU A 172 -4.65 -3.83 -1.40
N CYS A 173 -3.58 -4.18 -2.12
CA CYS A 173 -2.22 -3.73 -1.85
C CYS A 173 -2.01 -2.33 -2.41
N LEU A 174 -1.53 -1.40 -1.59
CA LEU A 174 -1.10 -0.08 -2.06
C LEU A 174 0.27 -0.21 -2.75
N LEU A 175 0.33 0.10 -4.05
CA LEU A 175 1.56 0.06 -4.84
C LEU A 175 2.33 1.38 -4.79
N GLY A 176 1.60 2.47 -4.64
CA GLY A 176 2.16 3.79 -4.52
C GLY A 176 1.07 4.86 -4.54
N TYR A 177 1.47 6.09 -4.27
CA TYR A 177 0.58 7.24 -4.27
C TYR A 177 1.28 8.50 -4.79
N ILE A 178 0.48 9.47 -5.21
CA ILE A 178 0.94 10.82 -5.57
C ILE A 178 0.54 11.75 -4.44
N ASP A 179 1.54 12.38 -3.82
CA ASP A 179 1.31 13.33 -2.74
C ASP A 179 0.75 14.68 -3.23
N SER A 180 0.41 15.56 -2.30
CA SER A 180 -0.08 16.92 -2.61
C SER A 180 0.91 17.80 -3.40
N LYS A 181 2.18 17.41 -3.51
CA LYS A 181 3.24 18.08 -4.29
C LYS A 181 3.48 17.39 -5.64
N MET A 182 2.58 16.52 -6.08
CA MET A 182 2.66 15.76 -7.33
C MET A 182 3.88 14.83 -7.40
N LYS A 183 4.43 14.42 -6.26
CA LYS A 183 5.53 13.46 -6.18
C LYS A 183 4.97 12.06 -5.99
N PHE A 184 5.46 11.12 -6.82
CA PHE A 184 5.18 9.69 -6.63
C PHE A 184 6.00 9.12 -5.47
N HIS A 185 5.33 8.33 -4.64
CA HIS A 185 5.93 7.51 -3.59
C HIS A 185 5.63 6.04 -3.88
N ASP A 186 6.69 5.24 -3.99
CA ASP A 186 6.56 3.79 -4.14
C ASP A 186 6.30 3.16 -2.78
N THR A 187 5.30 2.27 -2.72
CA THR A 187 4.95 1.52 -1.52
C THR A 187 4.86 0.02 -1.78
N SER A 188 5.56 -0.46 -2.82
CA SER A 188 5.49 -1.84 -3.26
C SER A 188 5.99 -2.83 -2.19
N ASP A 189 6.73 -2.36 -1.18
CA ASP A 189 7.10 -3.12 0.02
C ASP A 189 5.89 -3.76 0.72
N PHE A 190 4.69 -3.20 0.59
CA PHE A 190 3.46 -3.81 1.12
C PHE A 190 3.13 -5.16 0.49
N PHE A 191 3.71 -5.54 -0.66
CA PHE A 191 3.61 -6.92 -1.15
C PHE A 191 4.17 -7.94 -0.16
N ALA A 192 5.17 -7.57 0.63
CA ALA A 192 5.72 -8.45 1.66
C ALA A 192 4.66 -8.86 2.70
N ALA A 193 3.62 -8.04 2.91
CA ALA A 193 2.54 -8.37 3.81
C ALA A 193 1.75 -9.60 3.36
N TYR A 194 1.65 -9.85 2.05
CA TYR A 194 0.94 -11.00 1.48
C TYR A 194 1.78 -12.27 1.39
N VAL A 195 3.08 -12.18 1.66
CA VAL A 195 3.94 -13.35 1.86
C VAL A 195 3.75 -13.78 3.31
N ASN A 196 3.03 -14.89 3.54
CA ASN A 196 2.67 -15.37 4.88
C ASN A 196 3.28 -16.75 5.14
N GLU A 197 4.53 -16.75 5.62
CA GLU A 197 5.32 -17.95 5.92
C GLU A 197 4.83 -18.75 7.14
N ASP A 198 4.00 -18.16 8.00
CA ASP A 198 3.50 -18.77 9.24
C ASP A 198 2.06 -19.31 9.08
N ASN A 199 1.50 -19.25 7.88
CA ASN A 199 0.13 -19.70 7.64
C ASN A 199 -0.04 -21.20 7.96
N PRO A 200 -1.04 -21.61 8.75
CA PRO A 200 -1.22 -23.01 9.17
C PRO A 200 -1.43 -23.98 8.01
N ASN A 201 -2.03 -23.54 6.90
CA ASN A 201 -2.29 -24.35 5.72
C ASN A 201 -1.02 -24.69 4.92
N ILE A 202 0.11 -24.01 5.17
CA ILE A 202 1.42 -24.39 4.60
C ILE A 202 1.79 -25.82 4.98
N SER A 203 1.51 -26.22 6.23
CA SER A 203 1.84 -27.55 6.73
C SER A 203 1.22 -28.68 5.88
N GLN A 204 0.03 -28.44 5.33
CA GLN A 204 -0.64 -29.36 4.43
C GLN A 204 0.12 -29.48 3.09
N VAL A 205 0.49 -28.36 2.48
CA VAL A 205 1.23 -28.31 1.21
C VAL A 205 2.60 -28.97 1.36
N LEU A 206 3.31 -28.70 2.47
CA LEU A 206 4.60 -29.32 2.75
C LEU A 206 4.48 -30.84 2.94
N ARG A 207 3.42 -31.32 3.60
CA ARG A 207 3.17 -32.77 3.75
C ARG A 207 2.94 -33.43 2.40
N GLU A 208 2.11 -32.84 1.55
CA GLU A 208 1.85 -33.36 0.20
C GLU A 208 3.13 -33.40 -0.66
N ALA A 209 4.03 -32.43 -0.46
CA ALA A 209 5.32 -32.41 -1.15
C ALA A 209 6.24 -33.54 -0.70
N LEU A 210 6.21 -33.90 0.59
CA LEU A 210 6.92 -35.08 1.10
C LEU A 210 6.30 -36.38 0.57
N ASP A 211 4.97 -36.45 0.50
CA ASP A 211 4.24 -37.62 -0.01
C ASP A 211 4.49 -37.88 -1.51
N SER A 212 4.86 -36.84 -2.27
CA SER A 212 5.29 -36.98 -3.67
C SER A 212 6.58 -37.78 -3.83
N ARG A 213 7.38 -37.94 -2.77
CA ARG A 213 8.72 -38.57 -2.76
C ARG A 213 9.77 -37.88 -3.63
N ILE A 214 9.48 -36.69 -4.17
CA ILE A 214 10.49 -35.85 -4.83
C ILE A 214 11.56 -35.46 -3.81
N VAL A 215 11.14 -35.05 -2.61
CA VAL A 215 12.02 -34.80 -1.46
C VAL A 215 11.58 -35.64 -0.26
N ASN A 216 12.53 -36.00 0.60
CA ASN A 216 12.27 -36.75 1.83
C ASN A 216 12.23 -35.86 3.09
N ARG A 217 12.72 -34.62 2.97
CA ARG A 217 12.65 -33.55 3.98
C ARG A 217 12.98 -32.22 3.31
N PHE A 218 12.57 -31.12 3.93
CA PHE A 218 13.01 -29.78 3.56
C PHE A 218 14.27 -29.42 4.35
N TRP A 219 15.36 -29.15 3.63
CA TRP A 219 16.64 -28.71 4.16
C TRP A 219 16.78 -27.19 4.17
N GLY A 220 16.00 -26.46 3.38
CA GLY A 220 16.29 -25.08 3.03
C GLY A 220 17.74 -24.97 2.52
N TYR A 221 18.51 -24.06 3.10
CA TYR A 221 19.94 -23.89 2.81
C TYR A 221 20.90 -24.84 3.54
N GLN A 222 20.41 -25.70 4.43
CA GLN A 222 21.29 -26.55 5.25
C GLN A 222 22.07 -27.60 4.44
N SER A 223 21.57 -27.97 3.25
CA SER A 223 22.25 -28.91 2.35
C SER A 223 23.56 -28.38 1.79
N LYS A 224 23.73 -27.04 1.69
CA LYS A 224 24.83 -26.35 1.00
C LYS A 224 24.99 -26.73 -0.48
N ASP A 225 24.00 -27.40 -1.06
CA ASP A 225 23.98 -27.80 -2.46
C ASP A 225 22.80 -27.09 -3.17
N PRO A 226 23.09 -26.17 -4.11
CA PRO A 226 22.09 -25.49 -4.94
C PRO A 226 21.09 -26.45 -5.59
N LYS A 227 21.53 -27.65 -6.01
CA LYS A 227 20.65 -28.65 -6.64
C LYS A 227 19.61 -29.20 -5.68
N VAL A 228 19.94 -29.28 -4.38
CA VAL A 228 18.99 -29.69 -3.34
C VAL A 228 18.00 -28.58 -3.04
N VAL A 229 18.40 -27.30 -3.15
CA VAL A 229 17.47 -26.17 -3.08
C VAL A 229 16.48 -26.23 -4.23
N ASP A 230 16.96 -26.31 -5.47
CA ASP A 230 16.10 -26.45 -6.67
C ASP A 230 15.13 -27.63 -6.58
N LYS A 231 15.59 -28.77 -6.06
CA LYS A 231 14.73 -29.95 -5.89
C LYS A 231 13.59 -29.72 -4.89
N GLN A 232 13.82 -28.94 -3.84
CA GLN A 232 12.78 -28.55 -2.88
C GLN A 232 11.78 -27.60 -3.51
N VAL A 233 12.27 -26.62 -4.28
CA VAL A 233 11.42 -25.69 -5.04
C VAL A 233 10.54 -26.45 -6.04
N TYR A 234 11.11 -27.40 -6.78
CA TYR A 234 10.37 -28.26 -7.68
C TYR A 234 9.31 -29.11 -6.97
N ALA A 235 9.59 -29.62 -5.77
CA ALA A 235 8.59 -30.38 -5.00
C ALA A 235 7.36 -29.54 -4.64
N LEU A 236 7.56 -28.26 -4.28
CA LEU A 236 6.46 -27.31 -4.04
C LEU A 236 5.67 -27.03 -5.32
N TRP A 237 6.38 -26.74 -6.42
CA TRP A 237 5.78 -26.55 -7.75
C TRP A 237 4.89 -27.74 -8.15
N TYR A 238 5.42 -28.96 -8.04
CA TYR A 238 4.74 -30.19 -8.40
C TYR A 238 3.43 -30.37 -7.64
N VAL A 239 3.41 -30.08 -6.34
CA VAL A 239 2.20 -30.19 -5.51
C VAL A 239 1.15 -29.16 -5.92
N LEU A 240 1.55 -27.91 -6.14
CA LEU A 240 0.61 -26.88 -6.59
C LEU A 240 0.02 -27.23 -7.96
N GLN A 241 0.83 -27.75 -8.89
CA GLN A 241 0.33 -28.23 -10.17
C GLN A 241 -0.63 -29.42 -10.00
N LYS A 242 -0.30 -30.38 -9.13
CA LYS A 242 -1.16 -31.53 -8.82
C LYS A 242 -2.49 -31.13 -8.18
N ARG A 243 -2.53 -30.02 -7.44
CA ARG A 243 -3.75 -29.41 -6.91
C ARG A 243 -4.62 -28.75 -7.98
N GLY A 244 -4.16 -28.68 -9.22
CA GLY A 244 -4.95 -28.16 -10.34
C GLY A 244 -5.12 -26.65 -10.30
N PHE A 245 -4.13 -25.92 -9.77
CA PHE A 245 -4.10 -24.47 -9.85
C PHE A 245 -4.27 -24.01 -11.30
N LYS A 246 -5.08 -22.99 -11.54
CA LYS A 246 -5.31 -22.40 -12.86
C LYS A 246 -4.95 -20.93 -12.84
N TYR A 247 -4.30 -20.49 -13.91
CA TYR A 247 -4.04 -19.08 -14.09
C TYR A 247 -5.34 -18.32 -14.40
N SER A 248 -5.54 -17.18 -13.74
CA SER A 248 -6.63 -16.25 -14.02
C SER A 248 -6.05 -14.88 -14.33
N SER A 249 -6.31 -14.36 -15.53
CA SER A 249 -5.91 -13.01 -15.94
C SER A 249 -6.75 -11.89 -15.30
N ILE A 250 -7.77 -12.25 -14.51
CA ILE A 250 -8.66 -11.29 -13.86
C ILE A 250 -7.91 -10.61 -12.71
N SER A 251 -7.45 -9.39 -12.97
CA SER A 251 -6.71 -8.52 -12.05
C SER A 251 -7.47 -7.24 -11.71
N ASN A 252 -8.81 -7.33 -11.58
CA ASN A 252 -9.64 -6.17 -11.28
C ASN A 252 -9.32 -5.63 -9.89
N SER A 253 -8.54 -4.56 -9.82
CA SER A 253 -8.61 -3.65 -8.68
C SER A 253 -9.84 -2.75 -8.85
N SER A 254 -10.64 -2.60 -7.79
CA SER A 254 -11.81 -1.74 -7.82
C SER A 254 -11.45 -0.25 -7.75
N LEU A 255 -10.18 0.07 -7.49
CA LEU A 255 -9.69 1.43 -7.31
C LEU A 255 -8.27 1.60 -7.86
N SER A 256 -8.19 2.20 -9.05
CA SER A 256 -7.00 2.92 -9.49
C SER A 256 -7.44 4.34 -9.81
N SER A 257 -6.93 5.31 -9.06
CA SER A 257 -7.22 6.73 -9.27
C SER A 257 -5.96 7.47 -9.68
N ASN A 258 -6.07 8.77 -9.97
CA ASN A 258 -4.89 9.61 -10.22
C ASN A 258 -4.05 9.84 -8.95
N VAL A 259 -4.54 9.46 -7.77
CA VAL A 259 -3.86 9.67 -6.47
C VAL A 259 -3.25 8.37 -5.95
N VAL A 260 -3.97 7.24 -6.02
CA VAL A 260 -3.53 5.95 -5.48
C VAL A 260 -3.50 4.86 -6.53
N PHE A 261 -2.42 4.08 -6.51
CA PHE A 261 -2.22 2.91 -7.35
C PHE A 261 -2.31 1.65 -6.49
N THR A 262 -3.13 0.69 -6.90
CA THR A 262 -3.37 -0.50 -6.09
C THR A 262 -3.33 -1.77 -6.93
N GLN A 263 -3.04 -2.89 -6.27
CA GLN A 263 -3.10 -4.22 -6.84
C GLN A 263 -3.99 -5.09 -5.96
N ARG A 264 -4.96 -5.79 -6.57
CA ARG A 264 -5.69 -6.81 -5.84
C ARG A 264 -4.80 -8.05 -5.65
N VAL A 265 -4.66 -8.52 -4.42
CA VAL A 265 -3.87 -9.68 -4.02
C VAL A 265 -4.71 -10.59 -3.13
N ARG A 266 -4.88 -11.84 -3.54
CA ARG A 266 -5.51 -12.88 -2.73
C ARG A 266 -4.64 -13.20 -1.54
N THR A 267 -5.27 -13.48 -0.40
CA THR A 267 -4.54 -14.02 0.74
C THR A 267 -4.09 -15.45 0.45
N PHE A 268 -3.18 -15.98 1.28
CA PHE A 268 -2.71 -17.37 1.15
C PHE A 268 -3.88 -18.38 1.16
N ASP A 269 -4.84 -18.20 2.07
CA ASP A 269 -6.00 -19.07 2.20
C ASP A 269 -6.95 -18.96 1.01
N ASP A 270 -7.23 -17.74 0.54
CA ASP A 270 -8.04 -17.51 -0.66
C ASP A 270 -7.42 -18.16 -1.90
N ALA A 271 -6.09 -18.03 -2.05
CA ALA A 271 -5.35 -18.60 -3.17
C ALA A 271 -5.37 -20.14 -3.13
N LEU A 272 -5.15 -20.74 -1.96
CA LEU A 272 -5.23 -22.19 -1.78
C LEU A 272 -6.64 -22.75 -2.00
N GLN A 273 -7.68 -22.07 -1.53
CA GLN A 273 -9.06 -22.54 -1.62
C GLN A 273 -9.62 -22.42 -3.05
N SER A 274 -9.36 -21.29 -3.72
CA SER A 274 -9.91 -21.04 -5.05
C SER A 274 -9.17 -21.78 -6.17
N ALA A 275 -7.90 -22.15 -5.94
CA ALA A 275 -7.00 -22.69 -6.95
C ALA A 275 -6.96 -21.85 -8.24
N GLN A 276 -7.28 -20.56 -8.15
CA GLN A 276 -7.29 -19.61 -9.26
C GLN A 276 -6.47 -18.39 -8.87
N ILE A 277 -5.32 -18.21 -9.53
CA ILE A 277 -4.33 -17.21 -9.17
C ILE A 277 -3.90 -16.41 -10.40
N ASN A 278 -3.69 -15.11 -10.23
CA ASN A 278 -2.97 -14.30 -11.22
C ASN A 278 -1.45 -14.34 -10.92
N CYS A 279 -0.66 -13.60 -11.68
CA CYS A 279 0.80 -13.59 -11.55
C CYS A 279 1.27 -13.07 -10.18
N VAL A 280 0.53 -12.12 -9.60
CA VAL A 280 0.79 -11.57 -8.27
C VAL A 280 0.44 -12.58 -7.18
N ASP A 281 -0.77 -13.13 -7.22
CA ASP A 281 -1.26 -14.14 -6.26
C ASP A 281 -0.33 -15.36 -6.23
N GLY A 282 0.07 -15.85 -7.42
CA GLY A 282 0.99 -16.98 -7.56
C GLY A 282 2.36 -16.69 -6.97
N SER A 283 2.89 -15.51 -7.22
CA SER A 283 4.21 -15.11 -6.72
C SER A 283 4.22 -14.99 -5.19
N VAL A 284 3.21 -14.36 -4.57
CA VAL A 284 3.15 -14.24 -3.09
C VAL A 284 2.85 -15.57 -2.41
N LEU A 285 1.99 -16.41 -3.00
CA LEU A 285 1.71 -17.77 -2.53
C LEU A 285 3.00 -18.61 -2.54
N PHE A 286 3.71 -18.61 -3.65
CA PHE A 286 4.92 -19.41 -3.82
C PHE A 286 6.06 -18.88 -2.93
N ALA A 287 6.21 -17.55 -2.82
CA ALA A 287 7.14 -16.93 -1.88
C ALA A 287 6.87 -17.34 -0.42
N SER A 288 5.59 -17.45 -0.03
CA SER A 288 5.20 -17.90 1.32
C SER A 288 5.70 -19.31 1.61
N LEU A 289 5.54 -20.23 0.63
CA LEU A 289 6.02 -21.60 0.74
C LEU A 289 7.55 -21.68 0.81
N LEU A 290 8.25 -20.91 -0.03
CA LEU A 290 9.73 -20.83 -0.02
C LEU A 290 10.25 -20.35 1.33
N LYS A 291 9.66 -19.26 1.85
CA LYS A 291 10.07 -18.67 3.12
C LYS A 291 9.85 -19.63 4.29
N ALA A 292 8.73 -20.36 4.30
CA ALA A 292 8.43 -21.37 5.31
C ALA A 292 9.43 -22.54 5.34
N ILE A 293 10.09 -22.85 4.22
CA ILE A 293 11.16 -23.85 4.15
C ILE A 293 12.56 -23.24 4.26
N ASN A 294 12.67 -22.01 4.77
CA ASN A 294 13.92 -21.26 4.96
C ASN A 294 14.70 -21.01 3.65
N ILE A 295 13.99 -20.78 2.55
CA ILE A 295 14.55 -20.23 1.31
C ILE A 295 14.07 -18.79 1.20
N ASN A 296 14.98 -17.85 1.00
CA ASN A 296 14.63 -16.43 0.83
C ASN A 296 14.05 -16.22 -0.57
N PRO A 297 12.76 -15.84 -0.68
CA PRO A 297 12.17 -15.50 -1.95
C PRO A 297 12.38 -14.02 -2.29
N ILE A 298 12.25 -13.71 -3.56
CA ILE A 298 12.27 -12.36 -4.11
C ILE A 298 10.99 -12.19 -4.90
N LEU A 299 10.26 -11.10 -4.71
CA LEU A 299 9.18 -10.72 -5.60
C LEU A 299 9.75 -9.77 -6.65
N VAL A 300 9.58 -10.10 -7.93
CA VAL A 300 10.03 -9.26 -9.04
C VAL A 300 8.81 -8.79 -9.82
N ARG A 301 8.67 -7.47 -9.97
CA ARG A 301 7.59 -6.87 -10.74
C ARG A 301 8.17 -6.05 -11.88
N VAL A 302 7.55 -6.22 -13.04
CA VAL A 302 7.74 -5.38 -14.23
C VAL A 302 6.36 -4.88 -14.67
N PRO A 303 6.26 -3.89 -15.58
CA PRO A 303 4.97 -3.43 -16.06
C PRO A 303 4.09 -4.57 -16.59
N GLY A 304 2.94 -4.77 -15.96
CA GLY A 304 1.96 -5.80 -16.34
C GLY A 304 2.25 -7.23 -15.86
N HIS A 305 3.36 -7.47 -15.16
CA HIS A 305 3.75 -8.84 -14.80
C HIS A 305 4.52 -8.95 -13.48
N MET A 306 4.39 -10.09 -12.80
CA MET A 306 5.08 -10.38 -11.55
C MET A 306 5.44 -11.86 -11.48
N PHE A 307 6.66 -12.14 -11.03
CA PHE A 307 7.18 -13.49 -10.86
C PHE A 307 8.02 -13.59 -9.58
N VAL A 308 8.36 -14.81 -9.18
CA VAL A 308 9.13 -15.07 -7.95
C VAL A 308 10.56 -15.46 -8.28
N GLY A 309 11.51 -14.93 -7.52
CA GLY A 309 12.89 -15.39 -7.48
C GLY A 309 13.18 -16.11 -6.16
N TYR A 310 14.27 -16.87 -6.13
CA TYR A 310 14.80 -17.46 -4.91
C TYR A 310 16.31 -17.60 -5.00
N TYR A 311 16.97 -17.44 -3.87
CA TYR A 311 18.40 -17.74 -3.78
C TYR A 311 18.63 -19.23 -3.65
N THR A 312 19.72 -19.73 -4.25
CA THR A 312 20.14 -21.13 -4.16
C THR A 312 21.04 -21.41 -2.95
N ASP A 313 21.44 -20.36 -2.23
CA ASP A 313 22.29 -20.44 -1.04
C ASP A 313 22.00 -19.29 -0.04
N ARG A 314 22.52 -19.41 1.18
CA ARG A 314 22.31 -18.45 2.28
C ARG A 314 23.09 -17.14 2.13
N LEU A 315 24.17 -17.15 1.34
CA LEU A 315 25.01 -15.98 1.04
C LEU A 315 24.47 -15.17 -0.15
N HIS A 316 23.35 -15.60 -0.75
CA HIS A 316 22.65 -14.88 -1.81
C HIS A 316 23.49 -14.69 -3.08
N GLN A 317 24.29 -15.69 -3.45
CA GLN A 317 25.24 -15.57 -4.58
C GLN A 317 24.56 -15.75 -5.92
N GLU A 318 23.60 -16.68 -6.01
CA GLU A 318 22.90 -17.01 -7.24
C GLU A 318 21.39 -16.98 -7.02
N ILE A 319 20.69 -16.36 -7.99
CA ILE A 319 19.24 -16.21 -8.00
C ILE A 319 18.69 -17.01 -9.17
N HIS A 320 17.70 -17.85 -8.88
CA HIS A 320 16.83 -18.43 -9.90
C HIS A 320 15.49 -17.69 -9.89
N PHE A 321 14.87 -17.55 -11.06
CA PHE A 321 13.54 -16.98 -11.22
C PHE A 321 12.55 -18.05 -11.66
N LEU A 322 11.27 -17.85 -11.38
CA LEU A 322 10.23 -18.84 -11.62
C LEU A 322 8.92 -18.16 -12.03
N GLU A 323 8.43 -18.51 -13.22
CA GLU A 323 7.14 -18.05 -13.72
C GLU A 323 5.99 -18.84 -13.11
N THR A 324 5.37 -18.31 -12.05
CA THR A 324 4.29 -19.02 -11.32
C THR A 324 2.98 -19.14 -12.11
N SER A 325 2.75 -18.32 -13.14
CA SER A 325 1.57 -18.50 -14.00
C SER A 325 1.57 -19.82 -14.77
N MET A 326 2.76 -20.40 -14.97
CA MET A 326 2.94 -21.69 -15.65
C MET A 326 2.75 -22.91 -14.74
N ILE A 327 2.36 -22.74 -13.46
CA ILE A 327 2.02 -23.86 -12.55
C ILE A 327 0.78 -24.61 -13.06
N GLY A 328 -0.17 -23.88 -13.66
CA GLY A 328 -1.44 -24.45 -14.10
C GLY A 328 -1.39 -25.13 -15.47
N ASP A 329 -2.58 -25.54 -15.92
CA ASP A 329 -2.78 -25.99 -17.30
C ASP A 329 -2.77 -24.78 -18.23
N VAL A 330 -1.61 -24.52 -18.83
CA VAL A 330 -1.36 -23.37 -19.72
C VAL A 330 -0.88 -23.85 -21.08
N ASN A 331 -1.26 -23.12 -22.12
CA ASN A 331 -0.70 -23.31 -23.45
C ASN A 331 0.73 -22.77 -23.46
N LEU A 332 1.73 -23.64 -23.65
CA LEU A 332 3.13 -23.21 -23.65
C LEU A 332 3.47 -22.28 -24.81
N ASP A 333 2.70 -22.33 -25.90
CA ASP A 333 2.91 -21.47 -27.06
C ASP A 333 2.60 -20.01 -26.73
N ASP A 334 1.84 -19.72 -25.67
CA ASP A 334 1.62 -18.34 -25.18
C ASP A 334 2.92 -17.75 -24.57
N PHE A 335 3.84 -18.60 -24.12
CA PHE A 335 5.10 -18.22 -23.47
C PHE A 335 6.32 -18.41 -24.39
N PHE A 336 6.26 -19.43 -25.25
CA PHE A 336 7.31 -19.84 -26.19
C PHE A 336 6.74 -20.10 -27.59
N PRO A 337 6.20 -19.07 -28.27
CA PRO A 337 5.47 -19.24 -29.54
C PRO A 337 6.33 -19.81 -30.67
N GLU A 338 7.65 -19.66 -30.58
CA GLU A 338 8.59 -20.17 -31.58
C GLU A 338 8.90 -21.67 -31.43
N GLU A 339 8.64 -22.26 -30.25
CA GLU A 339 9.08 -23.62 -29.91
C GLU A 339 8.02 -24.72 -30.13
N LYS A 340 6.72 -24.38 -30.28
CA LYS A 340 5.60 -25.33 -30.51
C LYS A 340 5.60 -26.53 -29.55
N LEU A 341 5.68 -26.24 -28.25
CA LEU A 341 6.08 -27.22 -27.23
C LEU A 341 4.98 -28.23 -26.88
N ASP A 342 3.70 -27.87 -27.01
CA ASP A 342 2.58 -28.70 -26.55
C ASP A 342 2.50 -30.06 -27.26
N SER A 343 2.88 -30.11 -28.55
CA SER A 343 2.94 -31.36 -29.32
C SER A 343 3.99 -32.35 -28.79
N THR A 344 5.00 -31.86 -28.06
CA THR A 344 6.11 -32.68 -27.52
C THR A 344 5.79 -33.34 -26.17
N MET A 345 4.62 -33.03 -25.60
CA MET A 345 4.25 -33.41 -24.24
C MET A 345 3.20 -34.54 -24.18
N ALA A 346 2.60 -34.87 -25.33
CA ALA A 346 1.63 -35.94 -25.46
C ALA A 346 2.20 -37.31 -25.03
N GLY A 347 1.50 -38.00 -24.12
CA GLY A 347 1.85 -39.35 -23.66
C GLY A 347 2.94 -39.42 -22.58
N LYS A 348 3.47 -38.29 -22.10
CA LYS A 348 4.43 -38.26 -20.98
C LYS A 348 3.73 -38.41 -19.63
N SER A 349 4.47 -38.89 -18.62
CA SER A 349 3.97 -38.93 -17.24
C SER A 349 3.75 -37.53 -16.66
N GLN A 350 2.84 -37.38 -15.70
CA GLN A 350 2.59 -36.10 -15.02
C GLN A 350 3.85 -35.50 -14.41
N GLU A 351 4.73 -36.33 -13.83
CA GLU A 351 6.00 -35.86 -13.25
C GLU A 351 6.95 -35.33 -14.33
N SER A 352 7.07 -36.06 -15.45
CA SER A 352 7.90 -35.61 -16.58
C SER A 352 7.39 -34.31 -17.19
N VAL A 353 6.06 -34.17 -17.32
CA VAL A 353 5.40 -32.94 -17.78
C VAL A 353 5.69 -31.81 -16.81
N SER A 354 5.45 -32.03 -15.52
CA SER A 354 5.67 -31.05 -14.47
C SER A 354 7.10 -30.53 -14.42
N LYS A 355 8.07 -31.44 -14.50
CA LYS A 355 9.49 -31.09 -14.48
C LYS A 355 9.89 -30.24 -15.68
N PHE A 356 9.38 -30.58 -16.86
CA PHE A 356 9.62 -29.78 -18.05
C PHE A 356 9.02 -28.37 -17.93
N MET A 357 7.78 -28.25 -17.44
CA MET A 357 7.14 -26.95 -17.18
C MET A 357 7.92 -26.12 -16.16
N PHE A 358 8.47 -26.76 -15.12
CA PHE A 358 9.30 -26.11 -14.12
C PHE A 358 10.59 -25.52 -14.70
N GLU A 359 11.29 -26.26 -15.58
CA GLU A 359 12.49 -25.71 -16.22
C GLU A 359 12.14 -24.59 -17.21
N LYS A 360 11.05 -24.74 -17.96
CA LYS A 360 10.57 -23.70 -18.89
C LYS A 360 10.11 -22.43 -18.16
N SER A 361 9.49 -22.56 -17.00
CA SER A 361 9.12 -21.40 -16.19
C SER A 361 10.33 -20.65 -15.64
N LYS A 362 11.42 -21.37 -15.33
CA LYS A 362 12.70 -20.74 -14.98
C LYS A 362 13.33 -20.00 -16.16
N GLU A 363 13.34 -20.63 -17.33
CA GLU A 363 13.84 -20.02 -18.57
C GLU A 363 13.10 -18.73 -18.90
N TYR A 364 11.75 -18.78 -18.90
CA TYR A 364 10.91 -17.63 -19.18
C TYR A 364 11.16 -16.47 -18.21
N ALA A 365 11.07 -16.71 -16.91
CA ALA A 365 11.23 -15.67 -15.90
C ALA A 365 12.65 -15.06 -15.92
N THR A 366 13.67 -15.88 -16.17
CA THR A 366 15.06 -15.40 -16.29
C THR A 366 15.24 -14.51 -17.52
N ARG A 367 14.61 -14.85 -18.65
CA ARG A 367 14.60 -14.00 -19.85
C ARG A 367 13.96 -12.63 -19.56
N ILE A 368 12.76 -12.61 -18.97
CA ILE A 368 12.06 -11.37 -18.60
C ILE A 368 12.90 -10.53 -17.63
N TYR A 369 13.51 -11.16 -16.61
CA TYR A 369 14.40 -10.46 -15.69
C TYR A 369 15.57 -9.79 -16.43
N ASN A 370 16.24 -10.51 -17.33
CA ASN A 370 17.38 -9.99 -18.08
C ASN A 370 16.99 -8.85 -19.03
N GLU A 371 15.82 -8.93 -19.67
CA GLU A 371 15.27 -7.87 -20.53
C GLU A 371 15.02 -6.55 -19.76
N HIS A 372 14.68 -6.65 -18.48
CA HIS A 372 14.31 -5.51 -17.63
C HIS A 372 15.33 -5.19 -16.51
N LYS A 373 16.49 -5.86 -16.49
CA LYS A 373 17.42 -5.87 -15.36
C LYS A 373 17.81 -4.47 -14.88
N ASP A 374 18.13 -3.57 -15.80
CA ASP A 374 18.57 -2.21 -15.48
C ASP A 374 17.44 -1.34 -14.90
N LEU A 375 16.17 -1.68 -15.18
CA LEU A 375 15.00 -0.95 -14.70
C LEU A 375 14.47 -1.50 -13.38
N ILE A 376 14.57 -2.81 -13.17
CA ILE A 376 14.12 -3.50 -11.94
C ILE A 376 14.77 -2.90 -10.69
N HIS A 377 16.04 -2.52 -10.77
CA HIS A 377 16.81 -1.93 -9.65
C HIS A 377 16.80 -0.39 -9.64
N SER A 378 16.07 0.26 -10.55
CA SER A 378 16.15 1.71 -10.76
C SER A 378 15.23 2.54 -9.85
N GLY A 379 14.31 1.89 -9.12
CA GLY A 379 13.26 2.58 -8.34
C GLY A 379 12.20 3.28 -9.22
N LYS A 380 12.12 2.95 -10.51
CA LYS A 380 11.08 3.47 -11.40
C LYS A 380 9.73 2.85 -11.09
N VAL A 381 8.67 3.63 -11.31
CA VAL A 381 7.27 3.19 -11.19
C VAL A 381 7.04 1.87 -11.92
N ASN A 382 6.33 0.94 -11.27
CA ASN A 382 5.98 -0.39 -11.78
C ASN A 382 7.15 -1.39 -11.92
N TYR A 383 8.35 -1.03 -11.48
CA TYR A 383 9.48 -1.95 -11.36
C TYR A 383 9.76 -2.22 -9.88
N MET A 384 9.94 -3.49 -9.52
CA MET A 384 10.22 -3.87 -8.14
C MET A 384 11.17 -5.06 -8.09
N PHE A 385 12.11 -4.99 -7.16
CA PHE A 385 12.89 -6.12 -6.67
C PHE A 385 12.78 -6.14 -5.14
N LEU A 386 11.91 -6.99 -4.61
CA LEU A 386 11.60 -7.05 -3.18
C LEU A 386 12.03 -8.38 -2.61
N GLU A 387 13.17 -8.40 -1.92
CA GLU A 387 13.59 -9.57 -1.17
C GLU A 387 12.82 -9.69 0.15
N ILE A 388 12.29 -10.89 0.44
CA ILE A 388 11.61 -11.17 1.71
C ILE A 388 12.64 -11.68 2.72
N ASP A 389 13.55 -10.80 3.10
CA ASP A 389 14.63 -11.07 4.03
C ASP A 389 14.29 -10.61 5.46
N LYS A 390 15.30 -10.49 6.33
CA LYS A 390 15.09 -9.99 7.69
C LYS A 390 14.88 -8.47 7.72
N ALA A 391 15.50 -7.72 6.81
CA ALA A 391 15.35 -6.28 6.76
C ALA A 391 13.93 -5.91 6.36
N THR A 392 13.39 -6.49 5.29
CA THR A 392 12.00 -6.30 4.87
C THR A 392 11.02 -6.69 5.97
N ARG A 393 11.26 -7.84 6.64
CA ARG A 393 10.43 -8.27 7.78
C ARG A 393 10.53 -7.37 9.01
N ALA A 394 11.60 -6.60 9.19
CA ALA A 394 11.66 -5.61 10.25
C ALA A 394 10.70 -4.44 10.02
N TYR A 395 10.34 -4.16 8.76
CA TYR A 395 9.44 -3.08 8.38
C TYR A 395 8.00 -3.52 8.10
N VAL A 396 7.81 -4.66 7.42
CA VAL A 396 6.51 -5.14 6.95
C VAL A 396 6.28 -6.58 7.42
N GLN A 397 5.35 -6.73 8.36
CA GLN A 397 4.89 -8.02 8.88
C GLN A 397 3.88 -8.68 7.93
N PRO A 398 3.84 -10.02 7.88
CA PRO A 398 2.78 -10.73 7.16
C PRO A 398 1.41 -10.41 7.77
N ILE A 399 0.38 -10.30 6.92
CA ILE A 399 -1.01 -10.28 7.39
C ILE A 399 -1.47 -11.73 7.63
N ALA A 400 -1.91 -12.02 8.84
CA ALA A 400 -2.53 -13.30 9.16
C ALA A 400 -3.88 -13.38 8.45
N ALA A 401 -4.05 -14.30 7.50
CA ALA A 401 -5.36 -14.59 6.92
C ALA A 401 -6.03 -15.77 7.67
N LYS A 402 -7.35 -15.85 7.53
CA LYS A 402 -8.30 -16.54 8.44
C LYS A 402 -8.10 -18.03 8.62
#